data_AF-A0A7Z9KPS0-F1
#
_entry.id   AF-A0A7Z9KPS0-F1
#
_cell.length_a   1.000
_cell.length_b   1.000
_cell.length_c   1.000
_cell.angle_alpha   90.00
_cell.angle_beta   90.00
_cell.angle_gamma   90.00
#
_symmetry.space_group_name_H-M   'P 1'
#
loop_
_entity.id
_entity.type
_entity.pdbx_description
1 polymer ?
#
loop_
_entity_poly.entity_id
_entity_poly.type
_entity_poly.pdbx_seq_one_letter_code
_entity_poly.pdbx_strand_id
1 'polypeptide(L)'
;MAKENVVAVANKYFGDNYVVGYRIDAQHELPQIEKPQIDPIEMDPTRQSAFAVSVMAMPVTEIEPVFIKTERDYQIVDYYPGVKLYHSENPVNDLFTLTFSFEVGKLHHQKLGAAALLLDKSGTSQFTSAELKKEWYKLGSDFNLSV
;
A
#
# COMPACT_ATOMS: atom_id res chain seq x y z
N MET A 1 10.93 20.40 33.67
CA MET A 1 10.38 19.31 34.50
C MET A 1 11.31 19.10 35.67
N ALA A 2 10.84 19.25 36.91
CA ALA A 2 11.67 19.12 38.11
C ALA A 2 11.82 17.64 38.51
N LYS A 3 12.94 17.28 39.15
CA LYS A 3 13.21 15.94 39.69
C LYS A 3 12.04 15.40 40.52
N GLU A 4 11.38 16.29 41.26
CA GLU A 4 10.21 16.00 42.09
C GLU A 4 9.04 15.42 41.29
N ASN A 5 8.80 15.93 40.08
CA ASN A 5 7.70 15.43 39.24
C ASN A 5 7.97 14.00 38.73
N VAL A 6 9.23 13.67 38.45
CA VAL A 6 9.62 12.32 38.01
C VAL A 6 9.46 11.31 39.15
N VAL A 7 9.87 11.70 40.36
CA VAL A 7 9.73 10.85 41.56
C VAL A 7 8.25 10.63 41.91
N ALA A 8 7.41 11.67 41.82
CA ALA A 8 5.98 11.58 42.10
C ALA A 8 5.26 10.61 41.13
N VAL A 9 5.62 10.63 39.84
CA VAL A 9 5.06 9.71 38.84
C VAL A 9 5.55 8.28 39.10
N ALA A 10 6.83 8.09 39.40
CA ALA A 10 7.37 6.75 39.66
C ALA A 10 6.66 6.07 40.84
N ASN A 11 6.49 6.77 41.96
CA ASN A 11 5.79 6.25 43.15
C ASN A 11 4.29 5.98 42.90
N LYS A 12 3.67 6.67 41.94
CA LYS A 12 2.25 6.48 41.61
C LYS A 12 2.01 5.21 40.78
N TYR A 13 2.91 4.89 39.86
CA TYR A 13 2.68 3.84 38.86
C TYR A 13 3.50 2.56 39.07
N PHE A 14 4.62 2.62 39.81
CA PHE A 14 5.50 1.48 40.06
C PHE A 14 5.48 1.07 41.56
N GLY A 15 4.31 0.67 42.06
CA GLY A 15 4.14 0.09 43.40
C GLY A 15 4.44 -1.42 43.45
N ASP A 16 3.84 -2.14 44.40
CA ASP A 16 4.09 -3.57 44.64
C ASP A 16 3.61 -4.52 43.51
N ASN A 17 3.08 -3.98 42.41
CA ASN A 17 2.53 -4.70 41.28
C ASN A 17 3.60 -5.00 40.21
N TYR A 18 4.72 -5.57 40.60
CA TYR A 18 5.80 -5.93 39.68
C TYR A 18 6.24 -7.37 39.88
N VAL A 19 6.71 -7.99 38.81
CA VAL A 19 7.29 -9.33 38.82
C VAL A 19 8.80 -9.18 38.62
N VAL A 20 9.58 -9.74 39.53
CA VAL A 20 11.03 -9.85 39.38
C VAL A 20 11.37 -11.27 38.94
N GLY A 21 11.99 -11.40 37.78
CA GLY A 21 12.66 -12.62 37.38
C GLY A 21 14.14 -12.57 37.76
N TYR A 22 14.59 -13.49 38.60
CA TYR A 22 16.02 -13.72 38.82
C TYR A 22 16.49 -14.77 37.81
N ARG A 23 17.39 -14.37 36.90
CA ARG A 23 18.07 -15.33 36.03
C ARG A 23 19.25 -15.91 36.79
N ILE A 24 19.21 -17.21 37.06
CA ILE A 24 20.37 -17.94 37.55
C ILE A 24 21.16 -18.39 36.32
N ASP A 25 22.31 -17.77 36.06
CA ASP A 25 23.23 -18.17 35.00
C ASP A 25 24.07 -19.38 35.45
N ALA A 26 23.39 -20.51 35.64
CA ALA A 26 24.02 -21.79 35.89
C ALA A 26 23.63 -22.78 34.79
N GLN A 27 24.52 -23.72 34.48
CA GLN A 27 24.23 -24.79 33.52
C GLN A 27 23.10 -25.66 34.07
N HIS A 28 21.90 -25.55 33.49
CA HIS A 28 20.74 -26.36 33.86
C HIS A 28 20.75 -27.65 33.05
N GLU A 29 20.98 -28.78 33.71
CA GLU A 29 20.78 -30.09 33.08
C GLU A 29 19.29 -30.40 33.04
N LEU A 30 18.69 -30.26 31.86
CA LEU A 30 17.31 -30.67 31.62
C LEU A 30 17.25 -32.21 31.71
N PRO A 31 16.32 -32.80 32.48
CA PRO A 31 16.11 -34.23 32.45
C PRO A 31 15.76 -34.66 31.03
N GLN A 32 16.43 -35.72 30.54
CA GLN A 32 16.10 -36.31 29.25
C GLN A 32 14.72 -36.97 29.35
N ILE A 33 13.71 -36.24 28.89
CA ILE A 33 12.36 -36.78 28.72
C ILE A 33 12.35 -37.48 27.37
N GLU A 34 12.16 -38.80 27.37
CA GLU A 34 11.93 -39.53 26.13
C GLU A 34 10.66 -39.01 25.48
N LYS A 35 10.76 -38.67 24.18
CA LYS A 35 9.58 -38.27 23.43
C LYS A 35 8.64 -39.47 23.34
N PRO A 36 7.36 -39.33 23.71
CA PRO A 36 6.40 -40.40 23.48
C PRO A 36 6.35 -40.71 21.99
N GLN A 37 6.24 -42.00 21.64
CA GLN A 37 6.02 -42.39 20.26
C GLN A 37 4.68 -41.82 19.80
N ILE A 38 4.71 -41.05 18.71
CA ILE A 38 3.52 -40.56 18.04
C ILE A 38 3.18 -41.60 16.98
N ASP A 39 2.06 -42.30 17.16
CA ASP A 39 1.59 -43.22 16.14
C ASP A 39 1.28 -42.44 14.85
N PRO A 40 1.79 -42.90 13.68
CA PRO A 40 1.49 -42.27 12.41
C PRO A 40 0.00 -42.40 12.12
N ILE A 41 -0.67 -41.26 11.97
CA ILE A 41 -2.08 -41.22 11.59
C ILE A 41 -2.17 -41.48 10.09
N GLU A 42 -2.83 -42.57 9.70
CA GLU A 42 -3.18 -42.78 8.29
C GLU A 42 -4.22 -41.72 7.86
N MET A 43 -3.79 -40.81 6.98
CA MET A 43 -4.65 -39.78 6.42
C MET A 43 -5.28 -40.29 5.13
N ASP A 44 -6.61 -40.34 5.09
CA ASP A 44 -7.35 -40.53 3.84
C ASP A 44 -7.56 -39.17 3.15
N PRO A 45 -6.90 -38.89 2.01
CA PRO A 45 -7.01 -37.61 1.31
C PRO A 45 -8.38 -37.38 0.68
N THR A 46 -9.27 -38.39 0.66
CA THR A 46 -10.63 -38.27 0.15
C THR A 46 -11.64 -37.87 1.23
N ARG A 47 -11.27 -37.98 2.53
CA ARG A 47 -12.16 -37.60 3.63
C ARG A 47 -12.26 -36.10 3.75
N GLN A 48 -13.50 -35.60 3.68
CA GLN A 48 -13.82 -34.21 3.96
C GLN A 48 -14.63 -34.11 5.26
N SER A 49 -14.42 -33.04 6.01
CA SER A 49 -15.27 -32.74 7.17
C SER A 49 -16.65 -32.27 6.71
N ALA A 50 -17.67 -32.41 7.56
CA ALA A 50 -19.00 -31.88 7.27
C ALA A 50 -18.98 -30.36 6.98
N PHE A 51 -18.06 -29.63 7.61
CA PHE A 51 -17.84 -28.20 7.34
C PHE A 51 -17.23 -27.93 5.97
N ALA A 52 -16.25 -28.73 5.54
CA ALA A 52 -15.67 -28.58 4.21
C ALA A 52 -16.72 -28.85 3.11
N VAL A 53 -17.54 -29.89 3.29
CA VAL A 53 -18.65 -30.20 2.38
C VAL A 53 -19.67 -29.05 2.34
N SER A 54 -20.01 -28.45 3.49
CA SER A 54 -20.98 -27.36 3.51
C SER A 54 -20.47 -26.09 2.82
N VAL A 55 -19.18 -25.77 2.97
CA VAL A 55 -18.56 -24.62 2.27
C VAL A 55 -18.49 -24.86 0.76
N MET A 56 -18.07 -26.04 0.33
CA MET A 56 -17.96 -26.37 -1.10
C MET A 56 -19.33 -26.43 -1.81
N ALA A 57 -20.40 -26.71 -1.06
CA ALA A 57 -21.77 -26.72 -1.58
C ALA A 57 -22.45 -25.35 -1.55
N MET A 58 -21.81 -24.30 -1.01
CA MET A 58 -22.40 -22.96 -1.02
C MET A 58 -22.50 -22.44 -2.45
N PRO A 59 -23.71 -22.08 -2.93
CA PRO A 59 -23.85 -21.48 -4.25
C PRO A 59 -23.16 -20.11 -4.23
N VAL A 60 -22.28 -19.88 -5.20
CA VAL A 60 -21.67 -18.58 -5.46
C VAL A 60 -22.29 -18.00 -6.73
N THR A 61 -22.65 -16.73 -6.69
CA THR A 61 -23.04 -16.01 -7.90
C THR A 61 -21.78 -15.71 -8.71
N GLU A 62 -21.78 -16.03 -10.00
CA GLU A 62 -20.67 -15.63 -10.87
C GLU A 62 -20.51 -14.11 -10.87
N ILE A 63 -19.27 -13.66 -10.74
CA ILE A 63 -18.96 -12.24 -10.78
C ILE A 63 -19.04 -11.79 -12.24
N GLU A 64 -20.06 -11.00 -12.55
CA GLU A 64 -20.23 -10.40 -13.86
C GLU A 64 -19.28 -9.19 -14.04
N PRO A 65 -18.72 -8.98 -15.25
CA PRO A 65 -17.88 -7.83 -15.54
C PRO A 65 -18.68 -6.53 -15.44
N VAL A 66 -18.20 -5.59 -14.64
CA VAL A 66 -18.76 -4.24 -14.54
C VAL A 66 -18.07 -3.33 -15.56
N PHE A 67 -18.78 -3.01 -16.64
CA PHE A 67 -18.29 -2.08 -17.65
C PHE A 67 -18.57 -0.63 -17.27
N ILE A 68 -17.60 0.23 -17.57
CA ILE A 68 -17.76 1.69 -17.50
C ILE A 68 -18.79 2.16 -18.53
N LYS A 69 -19.64 3.10 -18.13
CA LYS A 69 -20.67 3.71 -18.97
C LYS A 69 -20.37 5.20 -19.12
N THR A 70 -20.25 5.65 -20.36
CA THR A 70 -20.13 7.07 -20.72
C THR A 70 -21.33 7.85 -20.16
N GLU A 71 -21.10 9.10 -19.75
CA GLU A 71 -22.05 10.03 -19.10
C GLU A 71 -22.48 9.66 -17.67
N ARG A 72 -22.44 8.38 -17.30
CA ARG A 72 -22.66 7.95 -15.91
C ARG A 72 -21.37 7.96 -15.10
N ASP A 73 -20.33 7.29 -15.61
CA ASP A 73 -19.10 7.05 -14.87
C ASP A 73 -18.01 8.07 -15.22
N TYR A 74 -18.11 8.71 -16.39
CA TYR A 74 -17.21 9.79 -16.80
C TYR A 74 -17.86 10.64 -17.89
N GLN A 75 -17.38 11.87 -18.05
CA GLN A 75 -17.81 12.82 -19.07
C GLN A 75 -16.69 13.07 -20.08
N ILE A 76 -17.07 13.34 -21.33
CA ILE A 76 -16.14 13.73 -22.40
C ILE A 76 -16.42 15.18 -22.77
N VAL A 77 -15.39 16.02 -22.71
CA VAL A 77 -15.46 17.43 -23.06
C VAL A 77 -14.47 17.71 -24.19
N ASP A 78 -14.94 18.33 -25.28
CA ASP A 78 -14.06 18.88 -26.31
C ASP A 78 -13.44 20.18 -25.79
N TYR A 79 -12.32 20.06 -25.07
CA TYR A 79 -11.70 21.17 -24.34
C TYR A 79 -11.00 22.17 -25.26
N TYR A 80 -10.36 21.69 -26.32
CA TYR A 80 -9.70 22.49 -27.35
C TYR A 80 -9.78 21.75 -28.70
N PRO A 81 -9.68 22.43 -29.86
CA PRO A 81 -9.58 21.74 -31.14
C PRO A 81 -8.55 20.61 -31.14
N GLY A 82 -9.02 19.37 -31.31
CA GLY A 82 -8.19 18.15 -31.30
C GLY A 82 -7.84 17.61 -29.91
N VAL A 83 -8.34 18.18 -28.82
CA VAL A 83 -8.06 17.76 -27.44
C VAL A 83 -9.37 17.40 -26.72
N LYS A 84 -9.52 16.11 -26.43
CA LYS A 84 -10.62 15.58 -25.61
C LYS A 84 -10.18 15.43 -24.16
N LEU A 85 -10.97 15.99 -23.25
CA LEU A 85 -10.83 15.80 -21.82
C LEU A 85 -11.83 14.74 -21.35
N TYR A 86 -11.31 13.69 -20.72
CA TYR A 86 -12.10 12.69 -20.02
C TYR A 86 -12.08 13.03 -18.54
N HIS A 87 -13.25 13.27 -17.95
CA HIS A 87 -13.39 13.71 -16.56
C HIS A 87 -14.25 12.73 -15.76
N SER A 88 -13.76 12.31 -14.61
CA SER A 88 -14.48 11.48 -13.63
C SER A 88 -14.26 12.07 -12.25
N GLU A 89 -15.33 12.20 -11.47
CA GLU A 89 -15.26 12.64 -10.08
C GLU A 89 -14.85 11.47 -9.17
N ASN A 90 -14.03 11.74 -8.16
CA ASN A 90 -13.64 10.77 -7.14
C ASN A 90 -14.49 10.99 -5.89
N PRO A 91 -15.49 10.14 -5.59
CA PRO A 91 -16.37 10.34 -4.44
C PRO A 91 -15.74 9.92 -3.10
N VAL A 92 -14.52 9.38 -3.10
CA VAL A 92 -13.90 8.75 -1.92
C VAL A 92 -12.97 9.70 -1.17
N ASN A 93 -12.23 10.55 -1.88
CA ASN A 93 -11.27 11.47 -1.29
C ASN A 93 -10.92 12.63 -2.25
N ASP A 94 -10.20 13.61 -1.71
CA ASP A 94 -9.82 14.84 -2.43
C ASP A 94 -8.55 14.68 -3.30
N LEU A 95 -8.10 13.45 -3.57
CA LEU A 95 -6.97 13.20 -4.45
C LEU A 95 -7.41 13.22 -5.91
N PHE A 96 -6.53 13.73 -6.77
CA PHE A 96 -6.75 13.79 -8.22
C PHE A 96 -5.64 13.08 -8.99
N THR A 97 -5.91 12.79 -10.25
CA THR A 97 -4.90 12.36 -11.23
C THR A 97 -5.19 13.06 -12.54
N LEU A 98 -4.18 13.72 -13.10
CA LEU A 98 -4.27 14.37 -14.41
C LEU A 98 -3.26 13.71 -15.35
N THR A 99 -3.73 13.17 -16.47
CA THR A 99 -2.89 12.52 -17.46
C THR A 99 -3.03 13.21 -18.80
N PHE A 100 -1.89 13.56 -19.39
CA PHE A 100 -1.80 14.00 -20.77
C PHE A 100 -1.25 12.84 -21.60
N SER A 101 -2.02 12.41 -22.61
CA SER A 101 -1.61 11.36 -23.53
C SER A 101 -1.34 11.95 -24.90
N PHE A 102 -0.20 11.59 -25.48
CA PHE A 102 0.24 12.06 -26.78
C PHE A 102 0.45 10.85 -27.70
N GLU A 103 0.02 10.95 -28.95
CA GLU A 103 0.19 9.90 -29.97
C GLU A 103 1.62 9.92 -30.56
N VAL A 104 2.64 9.88 -29.69
CA VAL A 104 4.04 9.84 -30.08
C VAL A 104 4.82 8.99 -29.08
N GLY A 105 5.86 8.29 -29.55
CA GLY A 105 6.65 7.39 -28.71
C GLY A 105 8.03 7.14 -29.27
N LYS A 106 8.81 6.26 -28.61
CA LYS A 106 10.21 5.98 -28.98
C LYS A 106 10.41 5.52 -30.42
N LEU A 107 9.43 4.82 -30.99
CA LEU A 107 9.46 4.38 -32.40
C LEU A 107 9.35 5.55 -33.38
N HIS A 108 8.66 6.62 -33.00
CA HIS A 108 8.56 7.86 -33.78
C HIS A 108 9.80 8.74 -33.58
N HIS A 109 10.25 8.89 -32.32
CA HIS A 109 11.43 9.66 -31.96
C HIS A 109 12.26 8.97 -30.88
N GLN A 110 13.41 8.42 -31.28
CA GLN A 110 14.31 7.69 -30.37
C GLN A 110 14.80 8.55 -29.19
N LYS A 111 14.93 9.87 -29.39
CA LYS A 111 15.39 10.81 -28.35
C LYS A 111 14.38 11.02 -27.22
N LEU A 112 13.11 10.65 -27.39
CA LEU A 112 12.08 10.86 -26.36
C LEU A 112 12.38 10.08 -25.07
N GLY A 113 12.99 8.90 -25.16
CA GLY A 113 13.42 8.15 -23.98
C GLY A 113 14.45 8.92 -23.15
N ALA A 114 15.47 9.50 -23.81
CA ALA A 114 16.47 10.31 -23.13
C ALA A 114 15.88 11.63 -22.61
N ALA A 115 14.98 12.26 -23.37
CA ALA A 115 14.28 13.47 -22.93
C ALA A 115 13.46 13.23 -21.66
N ALA A 116 12.76 12.08 -21.57
CA ALA A 116 12.00 11.72 -20.38
C ALA A 116 12.88 11.59 -19.13
N LEU A 117 14.09 11.02 -19.26
CA LEU A 117 15.05 10.93 -18.15
C LEU A 117 15.58 12.30 -17.68
N LEU A 118 15.65 13.27 -18.58
CA LEU A 118 16.16 14.62 -18.30
C LEU A 118 15.05 15.60 -17.86
N LEU A 119 13.78 15.21 -17.97
CA LEU A 119 12.66 16.11 -17.69
C LEU A 119 12.67 16.63 -16.25
N ASP A 120 13.06 15.79 -15.29
CA ASP A 120 13.23 16.14 -13.87
C ASP A 120 14.22 17.33 -13.65
N LYS A 121 15.09 17.61 -14.62
CA LYS A 121 16.08 18.68 -14.58
C LYS A 121 15.68 19.94 -15.35
N SER A 122 14.58 19.88 -16.10
CA SER A 122 14.27 20.86 -17.16
C SER A 122 13.55 22.12 -16.67
N GLY A 123 12.90 22.08 -15.51
CA GLY A 123 12.12 23.22 -15.00
C GLY A 123 11.01 23.65 -15.97
N THR A 124 10.56 24.90 -15.87
CA THR A 124 9.64 25.56 -16.79
C THR A 124 10.15 26.96 -17.13
N SER A 125 9.43 27.70 -17.98
CA SER A 125 9.73 29.11 -18.24
C SER A 125 9.61 30.00 -17.00
N GLN A 126 8.90 29.55 -15.96
CA GLN A 126 8.62 30.31 -14.73
C GLN A 126 9.43 29.80 -13.53
N PHE A 127 9.79 28.52 -13.50
CA PHE A 127 10.44 27.88 -12.36
C PHE A 127 11.69 27.13 -12.79
N THR A 128 12.77 27.27 -12.03
CA THR A 128 13.88 26.32 -12.12
C THR A 128 13.41 24.91 -11.70
N SER A 129 14.16 23.87 -12.07
CA SER A 129 13.82 22.49 -11.66
C SER A 129 13.76 22.33 -10.14
N ALA A 130 14.60 23.04 -9.38
CA ALA A 130 14.58 23.00 -7.93
C ALA A 130 13.34 23.70 -7.33
N GLU A 131 12.90 24.82 -7.90
CA GLU A 131 11.69 25.52 -7.46
C GLU A 131 10.44 24.73 -7.82
N LEU A 132 10.38 24.17 -9.03
CA LEU A 132 9.26 23.35 -9.46
C LEU A 132 9.01 22.16 -8.53
N LYS A 133 10.08 21.49 -8.07
CA LYS A 133 9.98 20.42 -7.07
C LYS A 133 9.42 20.88 -5.72
N LYS A 134 9.74 22.11 -5.29
CA LYS A 134 9.18 22.68 -4.06
C LYS A 134 7.69 22.95 -4.22
N GLU A 135 7.25 23.43 -5.38
CA GLU A 135 5.83 23.66 -5.64
C GLU A 135 5.03 22.34 -5.66
N TRP A 136 5.57 21.29 -6.30
CA TRP A 136 4.97 19.95 -6.23
C TRP A 136 4.87 19.42 -4.80
N TYR A 137 5.93 19.59 -4.01
CA TYR A 137 5.94 19.18 -2.61
C TYR A 137 4.92 19.95 -1.75
N LYS A 138 4.78 21.27 -1.95
CA LYS A 138 3.76 22.08 -1.24
C LYS A 138 2.34 21.60 -1.51
N LEU A 139 2.08 21.12 -2.73
CA LEU A 139 0.80 20.55 -3.14
C LEU A 139 0.64 19.08 -2.75
N GLY A 140 1.66 18.43 -2.19
CA GLY A 140 1.65 17.00 -1.91
C GLY A 140 1.42 16.15 -3.17
N SER A 141 1.87 16.65 -4.33
CA SER A 141 1.61 16.06 -5.63
C SER A 141 2.92 15.60 -6.28
N ASP A 142 2.82 14.57 -7.13
CA ASP A 142 3.94 14.04 -7.89
C ASP A 142 3.72 14.22 -9.39
N PHE A 143 4.82 14.37 -10.14
CA PHE A 143 4.81 14.49 -11.59
C PHE A 143 5.74 13.46 -12.22
N ASN A 144 5.25 12.78 -13.26
CA ASN A 144 6.01 11.78 -13.99
C ASN A 144 5.72 11.86 -15.50
N LEU A 145 6.72 11.52 -16.32
CA LEU A 145 6.58 11.32 -17.76
C LEU A 145 7.00 9.89 -18.12
N SER A 146 6.17 9.20 -18.89
CA SER A 146 6.50 7.93 -19.53
C SER A 146 6.38 8.06 -21.06
N VAL A 147 7.28 7.39 -21.77
CA VAL A 147 7.39 7.33 -23.24
C VAL A 147 7.78 5.91 -23.63
#